data_AF-A0A2K1ZTX6-F1
#
_entry.id   AF-A0A2K1ZTX6-F1
#
_cell.length_a   1.000
_cell.length_b   1.000
_cell.length_c   1.000
_cell.angle_alpha   90.00
_cell.angle_beta   90.00
_cell.angle_gamma   90.00
#
_symmetry.space_group_name_H-M   'P 1'
#
loop_
_entity.id
_entity.type
_entity.pdbx_description
1 polymer ?
#
loop_
_entity_poly.entity_id
_entity_poly.type
_entity_poly.pdbx_seq_one_letter_code
_entity_poly.pdbx_strand_id
1 'polypeptide(L)'
;MKSALMGSLKFQIPQLGFHKTLQKPHLPRSSVITCSLRGKPRPPLWRAKRLSTEAIQVIQSLKLARSSTPRLEEVFNSKLSRLLKTDLLDTLAVLQNQNELDLALKVFEFVRKEVWYKPDILLYHAMIQMVGRNKMVEMAEEFFGKLEKEEGLKPDTRAFTEMIGAYLQVGMIDKAMETYERMKASGCDPDKLTFRILIRNLEDAGKEELVDRIKKECGDYMDYPKKFLEEVERKKNVKRLVVDFF
;
A
#
# COMPACT_ATOMS: atom_id res chain seq x y z
N MET A 1 51.83 -9.47 65.67
CA MET A 1 52.87 -8.42 65.70
C MET A 1 53.93 -8.76 64.66
N LYS A 2 54.32 -7.76 63.84
CA LYS A 2 55.48 -7.68 62.93
C LYS A 2 55.45 -8.57 61.66
N SER A 3 55.10 -8.07 60.46
CA SER A 3 55.75 -7.08 59.56
C SER A 3 56.81 -7.68 58.64
N ALA A 4 56.63 -7.61 57.32
CA ALA A 4 57.53 -6.92 56.38
C ALA A 4 57.21 -7.28 54.92
N LEU A 5 56.77 -6.27 54.16
CA LEU A 5 56.96 -6.14 52.73
C LEU A 5 58.43 -5.84 52.45
N MET A 6 59.03 -6.45 51.43
CA MET A 6 60.16 -5.88 50.67
C MET A 6 60.13 -6.47 49.25
N GLY A 7 59.94 -5.60 48.27
CA GLY A 7 60.10 -5.92 46.85
C GLY A 7 61.53 -5.68 46.37
N SER A 8 61.86 -6.26 45.22
CA SER A 8 62.99 -5.89 44.34
C SER A 8 62.72 -6.58 42.99
N LEU A 9 62.22 -5.84 42.00
CA LEU A 9 62.94 -5.14 40.91
C LEU A 9 63.42 -6.05 39.76
N LYS A 10 62.87 -5.72 38.58
CA LYS A 10 63.03 -6.34 37.27
C LYS A 10 64.46 -6.28 36.75
N PHE A 11 64.88 -7.30 36.00
CA PHE A 11 65.75 -7.13 34.85
C PHE A 11 65.18 -7.89 33.65
N GLN A 12 65.22 -7.22 32.50
CA GLN A 12 64.58 -7.57 31.25
C GLN A 12 65.69 -7.77 30.22
N ILE A 13 65.76 -8.93 29.58
CA ILE A 13 66.51 -9.11 28.32
C ILE A 13 65.66 -10.00 27.39
N PRO A 14 65.25 -9.50 26.21
CA PRO A 14 64.54 -10.29 25.21
C PRO A 14 65.54 -10.97 24.29
N GLN A 15 65.28 -12.23 23.90
CA GLN A 15 65.75 -12.76 22.62
C GLN A 15 64.70 -13.71 22.04
N LEU A 16 64.15 -13.30 20.89
CA LEU A 16 63.30 -14.07 19.99
C LEU A 16 64.05 -15.29 19.44
N GLY A 17 63.36 -16.40 19.22
CA GLY A 17 63.92 -17.52 18.48
C GLY A 17 63.03 -18.75 18.31
N PHE A 18 62.01 -18.63 17.45
CA PHE A 18 61.38 -19.70 16.65
C PHE A 18 61.07 -21.07 17.31
N HIS A 19 59.86 -21.19 17.89
CA HIS A 19 59.22 -22.50 18.05
C HIS A 19 58.59 -22.95 16.72
N LYS A 20 59.07 -24.07 16.17
CA LYS A 20 58.36 -24.85 15.14
C LYS A 20 57.16 -25.53 15.79
N THR A 21 55.95 -25.07 15.47
CA THR A 21 54.71 -25.71 15.92
C THR A 21 54.32 -26.82 14.95
N LEU A 22 54.17 -28.04 15.49
CA LEU A 22 53.64 -29.23 14.83
C LEU A 22 52.30 -28.93 14.13
N GLN A 23 52.23 -29.18 12.82
CA GLN A 23 50.97 -29.14 12.07
C GLN A 23 50.07 -30.30 12.48
N LYS A 24 48.83 -30.00 12.87
CA LYS A 24 47.77 -31.00 13.11
C LYS A 24 47.16 -31.43 11.76
N PRO A 25 46.76 -32.71 11.61
CA PRO A 25 46.21 -33.24 10.37
C PRO A 25 44.86 -32.59 10.03
N HIS A 26 44.68 -32.27 8.75
CA HIS A 26 43.46 -31.69 8.19
C HIS A 26 42.35 -32.74 8.09
N LEU A 27 41.32 -32.64 8.93
CA LEU A 27 40.05 -33.35 8.77
C LEU A 27 39.21 -32.66 7.68
N PRO A 28 38.57 -33.40 6.74
CA PRO A 28 37.70 -32.80 5.76
C PRO A 28 36.47 -32.20 6.45
N ARG A 29 36.21 -30.91 6.17
CA ARG A 29 35.01 -30.21 6.67
C ARG A 29 33.78 -30.83 6.00
N SER A 30 33.05 -31.68 6.73
CA SER A 30 31.68 -32.01 6.36
C SER A 30 30.85 -30.74 6.45
N SER A 31 30.44 -30.19 5.30
CA SER A 31 29.49 -29.09 5.25
C SER A 31 28.12 -29.61 5.62
N VAL A 32 27.74 -29.48 6.89
CA VAL A 32 26.37 -29.68 7.33
C VAL A 32 25.53 -28.56 6.71
N ILE A 33 24.75 -28.88 5.69
CA ILE A 33 23.74 -27.99 5.14
C ILE A 33 22.54 -28.03 6.10
N THR A 34 22.43 -27.04 6.97
CA THR A 34 21.20 -26.84 7.75
C THR A 34 20.13 -26.27 6.83
N CYS A 35 19.22 -27.12 6.36
CA CYS A 35 17.98 -26.68 5.72
C CYS A 35 17.09 -26.05 6.81
N SER A 36 17.03 -24.72 6.88
CA SER A 36 15.96 -24.07 7.63
C SER A 36 14.62 -24.40 6.99
N LEU A 37 13.58 -24.62 7.82
CA LEU A 37 12.21 -24.73 7.32
C LEU A 37 11.97 -23.49 6.45
N ARG A 38 11.68 -23.71 5.16
CA ARG A 38 11.36 -22.63 4.22
C ARG A 38 10.35 -21.72 4.91
N GLY A 39 10.74 -20.47 5.16
CA GLY A 39 9.79 -19.42 5.54
C GLY A 39 8.59 -19.47 4.59
N LYS A 40 7.42 -19.07 5.11
CA LYS A 40 6.09 -19.09 4.46
C LYS A 40 6.19 -19.22 2.92
N PRO A 41 5.48 -20.18 2.30
CA PRO A 41 5.62 -20.46 0.87
C PRO A 41 5.70 -19.16 0.08
N ARG A 42 6.73 -19.04 -0.77
CA ARG A 42 6.82 -17.92 -1.72
C ARG A 42 5.42 -17.81 -2.34
N PRO A 43 4.82 -16.61 -2.36
CA PRO A 43 3.48 -16.47 -2.92
C PRO A 43 3.48 -17.08 -4.33
N PRO A 44 2.41 -17.78 -4.72
CA PRO A 44 2.35 -18.47 -6.01
C PRO A 44 2.72 -17.50 -7.14
N LEU A 45 3.37 -17.99 -8.20
CA LEU A 45 3.85 -17.19 -9.33
C LEU A 45 2.78 -16.26 -9.92
N TRP A 46 1.50 -16.60 -9.77
CA TRP A 46 0.33 -15.80 -10.17
C TRP A 46 0.11 -14.52 -9.34
N ARG A 47 0.73 -14.40 -8.15
CA ARG A 47 0.58 -13.25 -7.24
C ARG A 47 1.49 -12.08 -7.62
N ALA A 48 2.46 -12.30 -8.49
CA ALA A 48 3.20 -11.26 -9.18
C ALA A 48 2.81 -11.33 -10.65
N LYS A 49 1.70 -10.68 -11.01
CA LYS A 49 1.36 -10.46 -12.42
C LYS A 49 2.56 -9.77 -13.06
N ARG A 50 3.35 -10.52 -13.85
CA ARG A 50 4.53 -9.97 -14.53
C ARG A 50 4.00 -9.15 -15.68
N LEU A 51 4.18 -7.83 -15.63
CA LEU A 51 3.89 -6.98 -16.77
C LEU A 51 4.65 -7.47 -17.99
N SER A 52 4.02 -7.39 -19.16
CA SER A 52 4.69 -7.63 -20.43
C SER A 52 5.79 -6.59 -20.64
N THR A 53 6.81 -6.96 -21.43
CA THR A 53 7.89 -6.03 -21.80
C THR A 53 7.33 -4.83 -22.57
N GLU A 54 6.29 -5.04 -23.38
CA GLU A 54 5.60 -3.98 -24.12
C GLU A 54 4.91 -3.00 -23.17
N ALA A 55 4.15 -3.50 -22.19
CA ALA A 55 3.52 -2.66 -21.16
C ALA A 55 4.56 -1.85 -20.37
N ILE A 56 5.69 -2.45 -20.01
CA ILE A 56 6.79 -1.76 -19.31
C ILE A 56 7.35 -0.62 -20.17
N GLN A 57 7.65 -0.90 -21.44
CA GLN A 57 8.19 0.10 -22.38
C GLN A 57 7.20 1.25 -22.61
N VAL A 58 5.90 0.96 -22.68
CA VAL A 58 4.85 1.97 -22.81
C VAL A 58 4.79 2.84 -21.56
N ILE A 59 4.74 2.26 -20.36
CA ILE A 59 4.70 3.02 -19.09
C ILE A 59 5.91 3.96 -19.00
N GLN A 60 7.11 3.46 -19.34
CA GLN A 60 8.32 4.29 -19.34
C GLN A 60 8.23 5.42 -20.36
N SER A 61 7.75 5.14 -21.57
CA SER A 61 7.57 6.15 -22.62
C SER A 61 6.56 7.24 -22.20
N LEU A 62 5.44 6.85 -21.60
CA LEU A 62 4.42 7.77 -21.07
C LEU A 62 5.01 8.70 -20.00
N LYS A 63 5.76 8.14 -19.04
CA LYS A 63 6.41 8.92 -17.96
C LYS A 63 7.44 9.90 -18.49
N LEU A 64 8.22 9.50 -19.50
CA LEU A 64 9.20 10.39 -20.15
C LEU A 64 8.52 11.51 -20.94
N ALA A 65 7.36 11.24 -21.52
CA ALA A 65 6.59 12.21 -22.31
C ALA A 65 5.66 13.10 -21.48
N ARG A 66 5.54 12.91 -20.16
CA ARG A 66 4.50 13.54 -19.31
C ARG A 66 4.43 15.06 -19.39
N SER A 67 5.57 15.73 -19.61
CA SER A 67 5.67 17.20 -19.68
C SER A 67 5.41 17.76 -21.08
N SER A 68 5.33 16.92 -22.12
CA SER A 68 5.16 17.36 -23.51
C SER A 68 3.93 16.71 -24.12
N THR A 69 2.85 17.49 -24.24
CA THR A 69 1.59 17.07 -24.86
C THR A 69 1.76 16.40 -26.22
N PRO A 70 2.52 16.95 -27.21
CA PRO A 70 2.63 16.31 -28.52
C PRO A 70 3.36 14.97 -28.47
N ARG A 71 4.41 14.83 -27.64
CA ARG A 71 5.10 13.55 -27.45
C ARG A 71 4.20 12.54 -26.74
N LEU A 72 3.38 12.99 -25.81
CA LEU A 72 2.43 12.13 -25.13
C LEU A 72 1.40 11.59 -26.13
N GLU A 73 0.81 12.44 -26.95
CA GLU A 73 -0.12 12.05 -28.02
C GLU A 73 0.52 11.06 -28.99
N GLU A 74 1.78 11.27 -29.38
CA GLU A 74 2.52 10.32 -30.21
C GLU A 74 2.61 8.93 -29.54
N VAL A 75 2.91 8.85 -28.24
CA VAL A 75 2.96 7.58 -27.50
C VAL A 75 1.58 6.90 -27.47
N PHE A 76 0.50 7.67 -27.28
CA PHE A 76 -0.87 7.15 -27.30
C PHE A 76 -1.23 6.56 -28.68
N ASN A 77 -0.93 7.30 -29.75
CA ASN A 77 -1.30 6.92 -31.11
C ASN A 77 -0.44 5.78 -31.69
N SER A 78 0.80 5.61 -31.20
CA SER A 78 1.74 4.64 -31.76
C SER A 78 1.95 3.38 -30.92
N LYS A 79 2.14 3.51 -29.60
CA LYS A 79 2.50 2.40 -28.72
C LYS A 79 1.31 1.92 -27.91
N LEU A 80 0.58 2.85 -27.29
CA LEU A 80 -0.56 2.50 -26.41
C LEU A 80 -1.71 1.87 -27.20
N SER A 81 -2.02 2.41 -28.38
CA SER A 81 -3.07 1.91 -29.29
C SER A 81 -2.86 0.50 -29.82
N ARG A 82 -1.64 -0.04 -29.72
CA ARG A 82 -1.29 -1.40 -30.17
C ARG A 82 -1.29 -2.42 -29.04
N LEU A 83 -1.45 -1.98 -27.78
CA LEU A 83 -1.46 -2.89 -26.65
C LEU A 83 -2.69 -3.79 -26.66
N LEU A 84 -2.48 -5.03 -26.26
CA LEU A 84 -3.57 -5.95 -25.96
C LEU A 84 -4.38 -5.44 -24.76
N LYS A 85 -5.66 -5.82 -24.70
CA LYS A 85 -6.57 -5.50 -23.58
C LYS A 85 -5.92 -5.71 -22.21
N THR A 86 -5.27 -6.85 -22.00
CA THR A 86 -4.64 -7.20 -20.72
C THR A 86 -3.53 -6.23 -20.34
N ASP A 87 -2.68 -5.90 -21.32
CA ASP A 87 -1.53 -5.04 -21.13
C ASP A 87 -1.96 -3.61 -20.90
N LEU A 88 -2.98 -3.13 -21.62
CA LEU A 88 -3.52 -1.79 -21.41
C LEU A 88 -4.10 -1.64 -20.00
N LEU A 89 -4.87 -2.62 -19.52
CA LEU A 89 -5.37 -2.61 -18.14
C LEU A 89 -4.24 -2.70 -17.10
N ASP A 90 -3.18 -3.46 -17.38
CA ASP A 90 -1.99 -3.53 -16.51
C ASP A 90 -1.20 -2.23 -16.49
N THR A 91 -1.08 -1.54 -17.63
CA THR A 91 -0.43 -0.22 -17.66
C THR A 91 -1.20 0.77 -16.79
N LEU A 92 -2.53 0.79 -16.87
CA LEU A 92 -3.36 1.63 -16.02
C LEU A 92 -3.21 1.28 -14.54
N ALA A 93 -3.28 0.00 -14.19
CA ALA A 93 -3.11 -0.46 -12.81
C ALA A 93 -1.74 -0.06 -12.24
N VAL A 94 -0.66 -0.14 -13.04
CA VAL A 94 0.67 0.29 -12.59
C VAL A 94 0.76 1.81 -12.42
N LEU A 95 0.21 2.60 -13.35
CA LEU A 95 0.17 4.06 -13.22
C LEU A 95 -0.60 4.50 -11.98
N GLN A 96 -1.74 3.85 -11.69
CA GLN A 96 -2.52 4.07 -10.46
C GLN A 96 -1.70 3.74 -9.20
N ASN A 97 -1.04 2.58 -9.17
CA ASN A 97 -0.22 2.17 -8.03
C ASN A 97 1.01 3.06 -7.80
N GLN A 98 1.53 3.68 -8.86
CA GLN A 98 2.63 4.64 -8.80
C GLN A 98 2.17 6.07 -8.56
N ASN A 99 0.87 6.30 -8.42
CA ASN A 99 0.26 7.62 -8.24
C ASN A 99 0.60 8.63 -9.36
N GLU A 100 0.75 8.15 -10.60
CA GLU A 100 0.88 9.00 -11.79
C GLU A 100 -0.51 9.47 -12.25
N LEU A 101 -1.14 10.35 -11.45
CA LEU A 101 -2.53 10.79 -11.56
C LEU A 101 -2.92 11.22 -12.99
N ASP A 102 -2.20 12.18 -13.58
CA ASP A 102 -2.53 12.72 -14.91
C ASP A 102 -2.46 11.66 -16.01
N LEU A 103 -1.44 10.79 -15.94
CA LEU A 103 -1.27 9.70 -16.91
C LEU A 103 -2.34 8.64 -16.73
N ALA A 104 -2.64 8.26 -15.49
CA ALA A 104 -3.69 7.29 -15.19
C ALA A 104 -5.07 7.76 -15.68
N LEU A 105 -5.40 9.04 -15.49
CA LEU A 105 -6.64 9.63 -16.01
C LEU A 105 -6.71 9.57 -17.54
N LYS A 106 -5.63 9.97 -18.23
CA LYS A 106 -5.57 9.92 -19.70
C LYS A 106 -5.65 8.49 -20.24
N VAL A 107 -4.95 7.55 -19.62
CA VAL A 107 -4.99 6.13 -20.01
C VAL A 107 -6.37 5.51 -19.71
N PHE A 108 -7.01 5.88 -18.60
CA PHE A 108 -8.38 5.45 -18.29
C PHE A 108 -9.37 5.93 -19.35
N GLU A 109 -9.32 7.21 -19.75
CA GLU A 109 -10.18 7.73 -20.82
C GLU A 109 -9.86 7.10 -22.18
N PHE A 110 -8.60 6.73 -22.43
CA PHE A 110 -8.24 5.96 -23.62
C PHE A 110 -8.85 4.55 -23.59
N VAL A 111 -8.70 3.82 -22.48
CA VAL A 111 -9.31 2.49 -22.26
C VAL A 111 -10.83 2.52 -22.49
N ARG A 112 -11.53 3.59 -22.06
CA ARG A 112 -12.98 3.72 -22.23
C ARG A 112 -13.44 3.86 -23.68
N LYS A 113 -12.56 4.31 -24.57
CA LYS A 113 -12.85 4.47 -26.01
C LYS A 113 -12.63 3.18 -26.81
N GLU A 114 -12.01 2.18 -26.20
CA GLU A 114 -11.75 0.91 -26.86
C GLU A 114 -13.03 0.09 -27.06
N VAL A 115 -13.15 -0.56 -28.22
CA VAL A 115 -14.36 -1.31 -28.61
C VAL A 115 -14.68 -2.46 -27.64
N TRP A 116 -13.66 -3.06 -27.04
CA TRP A 116 -13.81 -4.18 -26.11
C TRP A 116 -14.12 -3.75 -24.67
N TYR A 117 -14.12 -2.44 -24.41
CA TYR A 117 -14.32 -1.91 -23.07
C TYR A 117 -15.74 -2.21 -22.58
N LYS A 118 -15.81 -2.66 -21.33
CA LYS A 118 -17.04 -2.77 -20.56
C LYS A 118 -16.76 -2.13 -19.21
N PRO A 119 -17.69 -1.32 -18.67
CA PRO A 119 -17.58 -0.77 -17.33
C PRO A 119 -17.25 -1.87 -16.32
N ASP A 120 -16.22 -1.64 -15.50
CA ASP A 120 -15.77 -2.55 -14.46
C ASP A 120 -15.74 -1.81 -13.13
N ILE A 121 -16.48 -2.33 -12.15
CA ILE A 121 -16.58 -1.76 -10.81
C ILE A 121 -15.21 -1.67 -10.13
N LEU A 122 -14.32 -2.64 -10.35
CA LEU A 122 -12.97 -2.63 -9.77
C LEU A 122 -12.12 -1.48 -10.30
N LEU A 123 -12.33 -1.10 -11.56
CA LEU A 123 -11.61 0.01 -12.16
C LEU A 123 -12.10 1.35 -11.59
N TYR A 124 -13.42 1.51 -11.43
CA TYR A 124 -14.00 2.68 -10.76
C TYR A 124 -13.52 2.81 -9.30
N HIS A 125 -13.45 1.70 -8.54
CA HIS A 125 -12.86 1.71 -7.19
C HIS A 125 -11.44 2.26 -7.18
N ALA A 126 -10.59 1.79 -8.10
CA ALA A 126 -9.20 2.23 -8.20
C ALA A 126 -9.09 3.71 -8.59
N MET A 127 -9.95 4.19 -9.49
CA MET A 127 -10.00 5.61 -9.86
C MET A 127 -10.43 6.49 -8.69
N ILE A 128 -11.55 6.18 -8.02
CA ILE A 128 -12.05 6.92 -6.84
C ILE A 128 -10.99 6.95 -5.74
N GLN A 129 -10.38 5.79 -5.44
CA GLN A 129 -9.31 5.68 -4.47
C GLN A 129 -8.13 6.60 -4.81
N MET A 130 -7.69 6.58 -6.07
CA MET A 130 -6.52 7.30 -6.53
C MET A 130 -6.75 8.82 -6.50
N VAL A 131 -7.87 9.32 -7.02
CA VAL A 131 -8.19 10.75 -6.96
C VAL A 131 -8.47 11.21 -5.52
N GLY A 132 -9.08 10.37 -4.69
CA GLY A 132 -9.30 10.61 -3.27
C GLY A 132 -7.98 10.79 -2.50
N ARG A 133 -6.99 9.92 -2.74
CA ARG A 133 -5.62 10.04 -2.17
C ARG A 133 -4.91 11.33 -2.56
N ASN A 134 -5.22 11.88 -3.73
CA ASN A 134 -4.69 13.15 -4.20
C ASN A 134 -5.57 14.34 -3.77
N LYS A 135 -6.55 14.14 -2.89
CA LYS A 135 -7.46 15.16 -2.36
C LYS A 135 -8.32 15.86 -3.43
N MET A 136 -8.52 15.21 -4.57
CA MET A 136 -9.35 15.75 -5.66
C MET A 136 -10.78 15.21 -5.55
N VAL A 137 -11.51 15.73 -4.56
CA VAL A 137 -12.83 15.20 -4.18
C VAL A 137 -13.89 15.41 -5.26
N GLU A 138 -13.84 16.51 -6.00
CA GLU A 138 -14.80 16.77 -7.10
C GLU A 138 -14.71 15.67 -8.17
N MET A 139 -13.49 15.25 -8.53
CA MET A 139 -13.32 14.12 -9.46
C MET A 139 -13.73 12.79 -8.83
N ALA A 140 -13.54 12.61 -7.52
CA ALA A 140 -14.03 11.43 -6.82
C ALA A 140 -15.57 11.33 -6.90
N GLU A 141 -16.27 12.44 -6.66
CA GLU A 141 -17.72 12.58 -6.83
C GLU A 141 -18.13 12.30 -8.29
N GLU A 142 -17.39 12.81 -9.27
CA GLU A 142 -17.64 12.55 -10.68
C GLU A 142 -17.53 11.05 -11.03
N PHE A 143 -16.47 10.37 -10.59
CA PHE A 143 -16.31 8.93 -10.81
C PHE A 143 -17.38 8.11 -10.09
N PHE A 144 -17.75 8.49 -8.87
CA PHE A 144 -18.82 7.83 -8.13
C PHE A 144 -20.18 8.01 -8.84
N GLY A 145 -20.49 9.22 -9.31
CA GLY A 145 -21.70 9.51 -10.07
C GLY A 145 -21.72 8.85 -11.45
N LYS A 146 -20.56 8.67 -12.10
CA LYS A 146 -20.44 7.85 -13.31
C LYS A 146 -20.77 6.39 -12.99
N LEU A 147 -20.19 5.83 -11.92
CA LEU A 147 -20.47 4.46 -11.49
C LEU A 147 -21.97 4.23 -11.21
N GLU A 148 -22.65 5.18 -10.58
CA GLU A 148 -24.11 5.12 -10.33
C GLU A 148 -24.94 5.10 -11.62
N LYS A 149 -24.43 5.67 -12.71
CA LYS A 149 -25.13 5.79 -14.01
C LYS A 149 -24.79 4.67 -14.99
N GLU A 150 -23.75 3.89 -14.74
CA GLU A 150 -23.35 2.78 -15.63
C GLU A 150 -24.38 1.65 -15.58
N GLU A 151 -24.85 1.22 -16.75
CA GLU A 151 -25.81 0.13 -16.83
C GLU A 151 -25.23 -1.17 -16.28
N GLY A 152 -25.96 -1.81 -15.37
CA GLY A 152 -25.56 -3.08 -14.76
C GLY A 152 -24.52 -2.95 -13.64
N LEU A 153 -24.06 -1.73 -13.30
CA LEU A 153 -23.24 -1.48 -12.13
C LEU A 153 -24.04 -0.78 -11.02
N LYS A 154 -23.64 -1.02 -9.78
CA LYS A 154 -24.11 -0.29 -8.59
C LYS A 154 -22.94 -0.09 -7.64
N PRO A 155 -22.84 1.05 -6.95
CA PRO A 155 -21.85 1.22 -5.90
C PRO A 155 -22.00 0.12 -4.85
N ASP A 156 -20.89 -0.55 -4.54
CA ASP A 156 -20.82 -1.54 -3.48
C ASP A 156 -20.14 -0.97 -2.23
N THR A 157 -19.99 -1.79 -1.19
CA THR A 157 -19.28 -1.45 0.05
C THR A 157 -17.91 -0.83 -0.21
N ARG A 158 -17.17 -1.30 -1.23
CA ARG A 158 -15.85 -0.78 -1.55
C ARG A 158 -15.93 0.61 -2.17
N ALA A 159 -16.83 0.84 -3.12
CA ALA A 159 -17.04 2.17 -3.71
C ALA A 159 -17.38 3.21 -2.64
N PHE A 160 -18.36 2.92 -1.78
CA PHE A 160 -18.74 3.82 -0.68
C PHE A 160 -17.57 4.09 0.27
N THR A 161 -16.81 3.05 0.63
CA THR A 161 -15.65 3.17 1.52
C THR A 161 -14.56 4.08 0.95
N GLU A 162 -14.27 4.00 -0.35
CA GLU A 162 -13.32 4.92 -0.99
C GLU A 162 -13.84 6.36 -1.00
N MET A 163 -15.13 6.55 -1.25
CA MET A 163 -15.75 7.88 -1.26
C MET A 163 -15.75 8.54 0.12
N ILE A 164 -16.12 7.78 1.18
CA ILE A 164 -16.01 8.20 2.58
C ILE A 164 -14.55 8.61 2.89
N GLY A 165 -13.59 7.78 2.47
CA GLY A 165 -12.17 8.07 2.64
C GLY A 165 -11.73 9.36 1.92
N ALA A 166 -12.23 9.62 0.72
CA ALA A 166 -11.92 10.84 -0.05
C ALA A 166 -12.42 12.10 0.68
N TYR A 167 -13.66 12.10 1.19
CA TYR A 167 -14.20 13.23 1.97
C TYR A 167 -13.41 13.48 3.26
N LEU A 168 -13.07 12.43 4.00
CA LEU A 168 -12.34 12.57 5.26
C LEU A 168 -10.93 13.14 5.06
N GLN A 169 -10.26 12.82 3.95
CA GLN A 169 -8.91 13.33 3.65
C GLN A 169 -8.85 14.85 3.42
N VAL A 170 -9.98 15.48 3.10
CA VAL A 170 -10.11 16.93 2.95
C VAL A 170 -10.92 17.57 4.09
N GLY A 171 -11.26 16.81 5.12
CA GLY A 171 -11.98 17.31 6.30
C GLY A 171 -13.48 17.54 6.10
N MET A 172 -14.08 17.05 5.02
CA MET A 172 -15.53 17.13 4.77
C MET A 172 -16.29 16.04 5.54
N ILE A 173 -16.25 16.12 6.87
CA ILE A 173 -16.76 15.07 7.77
C ILE A 173 -18.27 14.85 7.59
N ASP A 174 -19.06 15.91 7.43
CA ASP A 174 -20.51 15.81 7.29
C ASP A 174 -20.91 14.99 6.05
N LYS A 175 -20.28 15.28 4.90
CA LYS A 175 -20.47 14.50 3.66
C LYS A 175 -20.01 13.04 3.81
N ALA A 176 -18.92 12.81 4.54
CA ALA A 176 -18.44 11.45 4.80
C ALA A 176 -19.48 10.64 5.62
N MET A 177 -20.07 11.26 6.64
CA MET A 177 -21.11 10.63 7.46
C MET A 177 -22.42 10.45 6.70
N GLU A 178 -22.83 11.41 5.88
CA GLU A 178 -23.99 11.27 4.99
C GLU A 178 -23.79 10.09 4.02
N THR A 179 -22.59 9.98 3.44
CA THR A 179 -22.25 8.88 2.54
C THR A 179 -22.24 7.52 3.25
N TYR A 180 -21.81 7.48 4.51
CA TYR A 180 -21.87 6.29 5.35
C TYR A 180 -23.31 5.86 5.69
N GLU A 181 -24.21 6.81 5.98
CA GLU A 181 -25.63 6.51 6.16
C GLU A 181 -26.28 6.05 4.86
N ARG A 182 -25.94 6.69 3.72
CA ARG A 182 -26.40 6.28 2.38
C ARG A 182 -25.95 4.86 2.03
N MET A 183 -24.72 4.51 2.37
CA MET A 183 -24.17 3.15 2.21
C MET A 183 -25.05 2.12 2.92
N LYS A 184 -25.36 2.32 4.20
CA LYS A 184 -26.26 1.44 4.98
C LYS A 184 -27.66 1.39 4.38
N ALA A 185 -28.23 2.54 4.01
CA ALA A 185 -29.56 2.62 3.40
C ALA A 185 -29.64 1.90 2.03
N SER A 186 -28.53 1.80 1.32
CA SER A 186 -28.44 1.03 0.06
C SER A 186 -28.32 -0.49 0.24
N GLY A 187 -28.30 -0.97 1.48
CA GLY A 187 -28.08 -2.38 1.80
C GLY A 187 -26.61 -2.83 1.68
N CYS A 188 -25.67 -1.88 1.62
CA CYS A 188 -24.24 -2.17 1.64
C CYS A 188 -23.73 -2.11 3.08
N ASP A 189 -23.37 -3.25 3.65
CA ASP A 189 -22.88 -3.30 5.02
C ASP A 189 -21.44 -2.74 5.13
N PRO A 190 -21.16 -1.90 6.15
CA PRO A 190 -19.82 -1.45 6.49
C PRO A 190 -18.88 -2.61 6.81
N ASP A 191 -17.67 -2.58 6.22
CA ASP A 191 -16.66 -3.60 6.46
C ASP A 191 -15.55 -3.10 7.41
N LYS A 192 -14.59 -4.01 7.69
CA LYS A 192 -13.41 -3.68 8.52
C LYS A 192 -12.59 -2.50 8.00
N LEU A 193 -12.59 -2.27 6.69
CA LEU A 193 -11.90 -1.13 6.10
C LEU A 193 -12.70 0.16 6.33
N THR A 194 -14.02 0.14 6.13
CA THR A 194 -14.92 1.28 6.40
C THR A 194 -14.72 1.80 7.83
N PHE A 195 -14.87 0.92 8.83
CA PHE A 195 -14.71 1.30 10.23
C PHE A 195 -13.31 1.81 10.56
N ARG A 196 -12.27 1.19 9.99
CA ARG A 196 -10.88 1.63 10.22
C ARG A 196 -10.64 3.04 9.66
N ILE A 197 -11.19 3.34 8.48
CA ILE A 197 -11.06 4.66 7.85
C ILE A 197 -11.82 5.71 8.67
N LEU A 198 -13.06 5.43 9.06
CA LEU A 198 -13.87 6.34 9.87
C LEU A 198 -13.21 6.64 11.21
N ILE A 199 -12.92 5.61 12.02
CA ILE A 199 -12.35 5.78 13.37
C ILE A 199 -11.06 6.59 13.29
N ARG A 200 -10.13 6.21 12.40
CA ARG A 200 -8.82 6.87 12.34
C ARG A 200 -8.95 8.34 11.96
N ASN A 201 -9.67 8.67 10.88
CA ASN A 201 -9.73 10.05 10.42
C ASN A 201 -10.59 10.94 11.34
N LEU A 202 -11.64 10.40 11.96
CA LEU A 202 -12.44 11.13 12.94
C LEU A 202 -11.65 11.40 14.22
N GLU A 203 -10.85 10.45 14.69
CA GLU A 203 -9.92 10.67 15.80
C GLU A 203 -8.86 11.72 15.45
N ASP A 204 -8.28 11.66 14.25
CA ASP A 204 -7.30 12.65 13.77
C ASP A 204 -7.94 14.05 13.65
N ALA A 205 -9.26 14.13 13.40
CA ALA A 205 -10.04 15.37 13.37
C ALA A 205 -10.64 15.80 14.73
N GLY A 206 -10.38 15.05 15.81
CA GLY A 206 -10.88 15.36 17.15
C GLY A 206 -12.40 15.22 17.33
N LYS A 207 -13.08 14.43 16.50
CA LYS A 207 -14.54 14.20 16.58
C LYS A 207 -14.89 13.02 17.49
N GLU A 208 -14.60 13.14 18.77
CA GLU A 208 -14.71 12.06 19.76
C GLU A 208 -16.12 11.43 19.83
N GLU A 209 -17.18 12.25 19.83
CA GLU A 209 -18.57 11.76 19.88
C GLU A 209 -18.90 10.84 18.69
N LEU A 210 -18.43 11.19 17.48
CA LEU A 210 -18.64 10.36 16.29
C LEU A 210 -17.80 9.09 16.35
N VAL A 211 -16.58 9.16 16.89
CA VAL A 211 -15.73 7.98 17.10
C VAL A 211 -16.43 6.98 18.01
N ASP A 212 -16.97 7.42 19.14
CA ASP A 212 -17.66 6.54 20.08
C ASP A 212 -18.92 5.91 19.47
N ARG A 213 -19.69 6.69 18.71
CA ARG A 213 -20.83 6.18 17.95
C ARG A 213 -20.42 5.08 16.98
N ILE A 214 -19.37 5.32 16.19
CA ILE A 214 -18.87 4.36 15.19
C ILE A 214 -18.26 3.12 15.87
N LYS A 215 -17.54 3.28 16.98
CA LYS A 215 -17.00 2.14 17.75
C LYS A 215 -18.12 1.26 18.32
N LYS A 216 -19.24 1.85 18.76
CA LYS A 216 -20.42 1.12 19.21
C LYS A 216 -21.09 0.37 18.07
N GLU A 217 -21.38 1.07 16.97
CA GLU A 217 -22.04 0.50 15.79
C GLU A 217 -21.20 -0.60 15.12
N CYS A 218 -19.86 -0.51 15.18
CA CYS A 218 -18.96 -1.57 14.72
C CYS A 218 -19.26 -2.94 15.34
N GLY A 219 -19.86 -2.98 16.55
CA GLY A 219 -20.28 -4.21 17.21
C GLY A 219 -21.43 -4.93 16.51
N ASP A 220 -22.26 -4.21 15.75
CA ASP A 220 -23.43 -4.78 15.07
C ASP A 220 -23.04 -5.53 13.78
N TYR A 221 -21.86 -5.23 13.21
CA TYR A 221 -21.39 -5.77 11.93
C TYR A 221 -20.23 -6.76 12.05
N MET A 222 -19.62 -6.93 13.23
CA MET A 222 -18.43 -7.76 13.40
C MET A 222 -18.57 -8.80 14.51
N ASP A 223 -18.09 -10.02 14.27
CA ASP A 223 -18.04 -11.08 15.29
C ASP A 223 -17.13 -10.75 16.48
N TYR A 224 -16.02 -10.03 16.24
CA TYR A 224 -14.97 -9.76 17.23
C TYR A 224 -14.57 -8.27 17.27
N PRO A 225 -15.49 -7.36 17.66
CA PRO A 225 -15.27 -5.92 17.58
C PRO A 225 -14.15 -5.45 18.52
N LYS A 226 -14.06 -5.99 19.75
CA LYS A 226 -13.00 -5.64 20.71
C LYS A 226 -11.59 -5.88 20.16
N LYS A 227 -11.34 -7.07 19.61
CA LYS A 227 -10.05 -7.44 18.99
C LYS A 227 -9.72 -6.54 17.80
N PHE A 228 -10.72 -6.16 17.01
CA PHE A 228 -10.53 -5.23 15.90
C PHE A 228 -10.15 -3.83 16.39
N LEU A 229 -10.85 -3.30 17.39
CA LEU A 229 -10.57 -1.98 17.97
C LEU A 229 -9.16 -1.91 18.57
N GLU A 230 -8.74 -2.95 19.30
CA GLU A 230 -7.36 -3.08 19.80
C GLU A 230 -6.33 -3.07 18.65
N GLU A 231 -6.62 -3.73 17.53
CA GLU A 231 -5.74 -3.72 16.35
C GLU A 231 -5.62 -2.31 15.75
N VAL A 232 -6.72 -1.56 15.70
CA VAL A 232 -6.76 -0.18 15.18
C VAL A 232 -5.93 0.74 16.08
N GLU A 233 -6.12 0.67 17.40
CA GLU A 233 -5.38 1.47 18.38
C GLU A 233 -3.88 1.16 18.39
N ARG A 234 -3.51 -0.14 18.36
CA ARG A 234 -2.10 -0.56 18.30
C ARG A 234 -1.39 0.02 17.07
N LYS A 235 -2.03 -0.02 15.90
CA LYS A 235 -1.44 0.52 14.66
C LYS A 235 -1.29 2.04 14.70
N LYS A 236 -2.17 2.76 15.40
CA LYS A 236 -2.06 4.21 15.63
C LYS A 236 -0.84 4.53 16.47
N ASN A 237 -0.62 3.81 17.56
CA ASN A 237 0.51 4.05 18.47
C ASN A 237 1.86 3.78 17.80
N VAL A 238 1.96 2.74 16.98
CA VAL A 238 3.17 2.50 16.16
C VAL A 238 3.45 3.66 15.20
N LYS A 239 2.41 4.26 14.59
CA LYS A 239 2.61 5.40 13.70
C LYS A 239 3.06 6.66 14.44
N ARG A 240 2.45 6.98 15.60
CA ARG A 240 2.89 8.11 16.43
C ARG A 240 4.36 7.97 16.83
N LEU A 241 4.74 6.80 17.36
CA LEU A 241 6.12 6.50 17.73
C LEU A 241 7.12 6.58 16.58
N VAL A 242 6.70 6.38 15.31
CA VAL A 242 7.62 6.55 14.17
C VAL A 242 7.76 8.02 13.77
N VAL A 243 6.71 8.82 13.96
CA VAL A 243 6.75 10.27 13.66
C VAL A 243 7.53 11.04 14.72
N ASP A 244 7.48 10.63 15.98
CA ASP A 244 8.20 11.28 17.09
C ASP A 244 9.72 11.00 17.09
N PHE A 245 10.22 10.16 16.17
CA PHE A 245 11.64 9.78 16.04
C PHE A 245 12.36 10.44 14.84
N PHE A 246 11.70 11.35 14.12
CA PHE A 246 12.28 12.16 13.03
C PHE A 246 12.01 13.66 13.27
#